data_AF-W4QW05-F1
#
_entry.id   AF-W4QW05-F1
#
_cell.length_a   1.000
_cell.length_b   1.000
_cell.length_c   1.000
_cell.angle_alpha   90.00
_cell.angle_beta   90.00
_cell.angle_gamma   90.00
#
_symmetry.space_group_name_H-M   'P 1'
#
loop_
_entity.id
_entity.type
_entity.pdbx_description
1 polymer ?
#
loop_
_entity_poly.entity_id
_entity_poly.type
_entity_poly.pdbx_seq_one_letter_code
_entity_poly.pdbx_strand_id
1 'polypeptide(L)' 'MTESYQFNQFYDSLKEASDHVLAVVSKQINVNTFCVASNDRTTSLIFSAFHRNEHLFDPNTQLNFLDAY' A
#
# COMPACT_ATOMS: atom_id res chain seq x y z
N MET A 1 -31.07 -14.17 -8.22
CA MET A 1 -30.64 -13.69 -6.89
C MET A 1 -29.31 -13.02 -7.08
N THR A 2 -29.32 -11.69 -7.17
CA THR A 2 -28.11 -10.87 -7.26
C THR A 2 -27.71 -10.53 -5.83
N GLU A 3 -26.62 -11.10 -5.35
CA GLU A 3 -26.02 -10.70 -4.07
C GLU A 3 -25.60 -9.24 -4.17
N SER A 4 -26.30 -8.38 -3.43
CA SER A 4 -25.90 -7.00 -3.23
C SER A 4 -24.69 -7.00 -2.29
N TYR A 5 -23.50 -6.76 -2.82
CA TYR A 5 -22.35 -6.40 -2.02
C TYR A 5 -22.66 -5.07 -1.32
N GLN A 6 -23.09 -5.13 -0.07
CA GLN A 6 -23.08 -3.96 0.81
C GLN A 6 -21.60 -3.61 1.05
N PHE A 7 -21.06 -2.70 0.26
CA PHE A 7 -19.78 -2.05 0.53
C PHE A 7 -19.98 -1.09 1.72
N ASN A 8 -20.13 -1.66 2.91
CA ASN A 8 -20.25 -0.90 4.13
C ASN A 8 -18.90 -0.94 4.84
N GLN A 9 -17.91 -0.18 4.33
CA GLN A 9 -16.59 -0.12 4.97
C GLN A 9 -15.97 1.26 4.77
N PHE A 10 -16.31 2.19 5.66
CA PHE A 10 -15.33 3.21 6.01
C PHE A 10 -14.21 2.47 6.76
N TYR A 11 -12.98 2.56 6.26
CA TYR A 11 -11.82 2.08 7.03
C TYR A 11 -11.65 2.97 8.26
N ASP A 12 -11.34 2.38 9.41
CA ASP A 12 -11.15 3.11 10.66
C ASP A 12 -9.79 3.86 10.67
N SER A 13 -8.87 3.48 9.79
CA SER A 13 -7.58 4.15 9.64
C SER A 13 -7.02 4.06 8.21
N LEU A 14 -6.11 4.98 7.87
CA LEU A 14 -5.31 4.90 6.66
C LEU A 14 -4.49 3.60 6.59
N LYS A 15 -4.08 3.07 7.76
CA LYS A 15 -3.35 1.80 7.84
C LYS A 15 -4.23 0.65 7.35
N GLU A 16 -5.43 0.53 7.89
CA GLU A 16 -6.39 -0.51 7.49
C GLU A 16 -6.73 -0.43 5.99
N ALA A 17 -6.97 0.79 5.49
CA ALA A 17 -7.18 1.02 4.06
C ALA A 17 -5.98 0.56 3.22
N SER A 18 -4.75 0.91 3.64
CA SER A 18 -3.53 0.56 2.94
C SER A 18 -3.28 -0.95 2.92
N ASP A 19 -3.55 -1.64 4.03
CA ASP A 19 -3.36 -3.09 4.15
C ASP A 19 -4.37 -3.83 3.27
N HIS A 20 -5.62 -3.37 3.22
CA HIS A 20 -6.62 -3.96 2.33
C HIS A 20 -6.26 -3.78 0.84
N VAL A 21 -5.87 -2.57 0.42
CA VAL A 21 -5.42 -2.32 -0.96
C VAL A 21 -4.24 -3.21 -1.32
N LEU A 22 -3.26 -3.33 -0.43
CA LEU A 22 -2.10 -4.18 -0.61
C LEU A 22 -2.50 -5.65 -0.80
N ALA A 23 -3.42 -6.16 0.02
CA ALA A 23 -3.93 -7.53 -0.06
C ALA A 23 -4.69 -7.83 -1.36
N VAL A 24 -5.42 -6.86 -1.91
CA VAL A 24 -6.16 -7.03 -3.18
C VAL A 24 -5.19 -6.97 -4.37
N VAL A 25 -4.33 -5.96 -4.41
CA VAL A 25 -3.47 -5.69 -5.58
C VAL A 25 -2.31 -6.69 -5.67
N SER A 26 -1.74 -7.14 -4.55
CA SER A 26 -0.63 -8.12 -4.53
C SER A 26 -0.95 -9.43 -5.25
N LYS A 27 -2.24 -9.79 -5.37
CA LYS A 27 -2.71 -10.96 -6.12
C LYS A 27 -2.59 -10.82 -7.64
N GLN A 28 -2.48 -9.59 -8.15
CA GLN A 28 -2.50 -9.30 -9.59
C GLN A 28 -1.16 -8.80 -10.14
N ILE A 29 -0.28 -8.29 -9.28
CA ILE A 29 0.99 -7.69 -9.71
C ILE A 29 2.18 -8.65 -9.54
N ASN A 30 3.03 -8.74 -10.56
CA ASN A 30 4.23 -9.57 -10.52
C ASN A 30 5.51 -8.73 -10.36
N VAL A 31 5.59 -7.95 -9.28
CA VAL A 31 6.78 -7.16 -8.91
C VAL A 31 7.36 -7.64 -7.59
N ASN A 32 8.66 -7.41 -7.33
CA ASN A 32 9.28 -7.85 -6.07
C ASN A 32 8.70 -7.10 -4.86
N THR A 33 8.58 -5.78 -4.97
CA THR A 33 8.06 -4.92 -3.90
C THR A 33 6.95 -4.03 -4.44
N PHE A 34 5.87 -3.90 -3.68
CA PHE A 34 4.78 -2.97 -3.93
C PHE A 34 4.33 -2.34 -2.62
N CYS A 35 3.98 -1.07 -2.63
CA CYS A 35 3.62 -0.37 -1.41
C CYS A 35 2.59 0.73 -1.64
N VAL A 36 1.93 1.11 -0.56
CA VAL A 36 1.06 2.29 -0.48
C VAL A 36 1.84 3.39 0.24
N ALA A 37 1.98 4.55 -0.41
CA ALA A 37 2.74 5.68 0.10
C ALA A 37 1.99 6.99 -0.11
N SER A 38 2.16 7.94 0.82
CA SER A 38 1.82 9.35 0.59
C SER A 38 3.06 10.10 0.14
N ASN A 39 2.89 11.01 -0.80
CA ASN A 39 3.96 11.84 -1.32
C ASN A 39 3.54 13.31 -1.28
N ASP A 40 4.35 14.15 -0.64
CA ASP A 40 4.13 15.60 -0.50
C ASP A 40 5.05 16.44 -1.40
N ARG A 41 5.65 15.82 -2.42
CA ARG A 41 6.69 16.34 -3.32
C ARG A 41 8.06 16.58 -2.67
N THR A 42 8.20 16.32 -1.38
CA THR A 42 9.48 16.40 -0.65
C THR A 42 9.88 15.02 -0.13
N THR A 43 8.92 14.31 0.43
CA THR A 43 9.07 13.00 1.06
C THR A 43 8.02 12.03 0.56
N SER A 44 8.41 10.75 0.49
CA SER A 44 7.50 9.63 0.33
C SER A 44 7.44 8.86 1.65
N LEU A 45 6.28 8.87 2.31
CA LEU A 45 6.02 8.10 3.52
C LEU A 45 5.34 6.78 3.14
N ILE A 46 5.98 5.65 3.47
CA ILE A 46 5.44 4.32 3.22
C ILE A 46 4.49 3.91 4.34
N PHE A 47 3.22 3.63 4.05
CA PHE A 47 2.25 3.15 5.05
C PHE A 47 2.23 1.63 5.19
N SER A 48 2.32 0.94 4.05
CA SER A 48 2.31 -0.51 3.99
C SER A 48 3.04 -1.00 2.74
N ALA A 49 3.76 -2.12 2.86
CA ALA A 49 4.60 -2.68 1.81
C ALA A 49 4.45 -4.20 1.77
N PHE A 50 4.41 -4.75 0.56
CA PHE A 50 4.44 -6.17 0.26
C PHE A 50 5.76 -6.49 -0.43
N HIS A 51 6.49 -7.46 0.12
CA HIS A 51 7.75 -7.95 -0.41
C HIS A 51 7.61 -9.43 -0.76
N ARG A 52 8.04 -9.83 -1.96
CA ARG A 52 7.99 -11.23 -2.38
C ARG A 52 9.29 -11.97 -2.06
N ASN A 53 10.42 -11.48 -2.57
CA ASN A 53 11.72 -12.14 -2.44
C ASN A 53 12.71 -11.30 -1.64
N GLU A 54 12.75 -9.99 -1.89
CA GLU A 54 13.67 -9.07 -1.22
C GLU A 54 12.90 -8.00 -0.45
N HIS A 55 13.27 -7.82 0.81
CA HIS A 55 12.78 -6.75 1.66
C HIS A 55 13.57 -5.46 1.35
N LEU A 56 12.89 -4.43 0.85
CA LEU A 56 13.55 -3.17 0.46
C LEU A 56 13.37 -2.05 1.51
N PHE A 57 12.24 -2.00 2.20
CA PHE A 57 11.95 -0.94 3.17
C PHE A 57 10.83 -1.36 4.13
N ASP A 58 10.95 -0.92 5.38
CA ASP A 58 9.92 -1.15 6.39
C ASP A 58 8.74 -0.17 6.24
N PRO A 59 7.53 -0.52 6.71
CA PRO A 59 6.48 0.45 6.95
C PRO A 59 6.97 1.61 7.83
N ASN A 60 6.51 2.82 7.52
CA ASN A 60 6.96 4.11 8.07
C ASN A 60 8.35 4.59 7.62
N THR A 61 9.00 3.89 6.70
CA THR A 61 10.19 4.42 6.02
C THR A 61 9.82 5.71 5.29
N GLN A 62 10.68 6.72 5.43
CA GLN A 62 10.61 7.96 4.67
C GLN A 62 11.74 7.98 3.65
N LEU A 63 11.38 8.17 2.39
CA LEU A 63 12.33 8.34 1.29
C LEU A 63 12.27 9.78 0.82
N ASN A 64 13.41 10.35 0.40
CA ASN A 64 13.37 11.62 -0.31
C ASN A 64 12.60 11.43 -1.63
N PHE A 65 11.92 12.48 -2.09
CA PHE A 65 11.13 12.42 -3.32
C PHE A 65 11.89 11.84 -4.52
N LEU A 66 13.14 12.26 -4.71
CA LEU A 66 13.98 11.81 -5.83
C LEU A 66 14.53 10.39 -5.67
N ASP A 67 14.56 9.86 -4.45
CA ASP A 67 15.02 8.48 -4.20
C ASP A 67 13.87 7.47 -4.35
N ALA A 68 12.63 7.95 -4.47
CA ALA A 68 11.41 7.15 -4.54
C ALA A 68 10.90 6.90 -5.97
N TYR A 69 11.54 7.48 -6.99
CA TYR A 69 11.21 7.39 -8.42
C TYR A 69 12.45 7.08 -9.25
#